data_AF-A0AAV8ZRR7-F1
#
_entry.id   AF-A0AAV8ZRR7-F1
#
_cell.length_a   1.000
_cell.length_b   1.000
_cell.length_c   1.000
_cell.angle_alpha   90.00
_cell.angle_beta   90.00
_cell.angle_gamma   90.00
#
_symmetry.space_group_name_H-M   'P 1'
#
loop_
_entity.id
_entity.type
_entity.pdbx_description
1 polymer ?
#
loop_
_entity_poly.entity_id
_entity_poly.type
_entity_poly.pdbx_seq_one_letter_code
_entity_poly.pdbx_strand_id
1 'polypeptide(L)'
;MEAEIDDPLTPPIKKIRHRSLTALHRLQKYEGTARNTRKKCSSCYKKIQSESGVKEARNKAKRVCTFCENCPGMPTMCLPCFNENHK
;
A
#
# COMPACT_ATOMS: atom_id res chain seq x y z
N MET A 1 -11.02 -63.10 -9.43
CA MET A 1 -11.72 -62.16 -8.54
C MET A 1 -10.68 -61.56 -7.63
N GLU A 2 -10.03 -60.48 -8.05
CA GLU A 2 -9.30 -59.61 -7.13
C GLU A 2 -9.60 -58.19 -7.59
N ALA A 3 -10.13 -57.41 -6.66
CA ALA A 3 -10.94 -56.24 -6.91
C ALA A 3 -10.10 -55.02 -7.30
N GLU A 4 -10.63 -54.26 -8.26
CA GLU A 4 -10.22 -52.89 -8.54
C GLU A 4 -10.53 -52.04 -7.31
N ILE A 5 -9.51 -51.47 -6.67
CA ILE A 5 -9.68 -50.46 -5.63
C ILE A 5 -9.60 -49.09 -6.33
N ASP A 6 -10.75 -48.61 -6.79
CA ASP A 6 -11.00 -47.19 -7.02
C ASP A 6 -11.04 -46.51 -5.64
N ASP A 7 -9.97 -45.81 -5.24
CA ASP A 7 -9.97 -44.99 -4.03
C ASP A 7 -10.24 -43.51 -4.41
N PRO A 8 -11.47 -42.99 -4.19
CA PRO A 8 -11.92 -41.74 -4.77
C PRO A 8 -11.77 -40.57 -3.79
N LEU A 9 -10.59 -40.40 -3.19
CA LEU A 9 -10.34 -39.33 -2.22
C LEU A 9 -9.13 -38.44 -2.53
N THR A 10 -8.87 -38.14 -3.81
CA THR A 10 -8.10 -36.93 -4.12
C THR A 10 -9.05 -35.72 -4.11
N PRO A 11 -9.04 -34.86 -3.07
CA PRO A 11 -9.84 -33.65 -3.09
C PRO A 11 -9.37 -32.74 -4.23
N PRO A 12 -10.28 -31.99 -4.88
CA PRO A 12 -9.88 -31.04 -5.90
C PRO A 12 -8.95 -30.03 -5.21
N ILE A 13 -7.70 -29.94 -5.70
CA ILE A 13 -6.75 -28.93 -5.29
C ILE A 13 -7.41 -27.59 -5.58
N LYS A 14 -8.04 -27.00 -4.55
CA LYS A 14 -8.62 -25.67 -4.62
C LYS A 14 -7.48 -24.79 -5.09
N LYS A 15 -7.65 -24.13 -6.24
CA LYS A 15 -6.65 -23.19 -6.77
C LYS A 15 -6.39 -22.15 -5.69
N ILE A 16 -5.37 -22.39 -4.88
CA ILE A 16 -4.89 -21.42 -3.90
C ILE A 16 -4.53 -20.24 -4.79
N ARG A 17 -5.27 -19.13 -4.62
CA ARG A 17 -4.80 -17.86 -5.14
C ARG A 17 -3.48 -17.67 -4.42
N HIS A 18 -2.38 -18.04 -5.08
CA HIS A 18 -1.08 -17.48 -4.75
C HIS A 18 -1.32 -15.99 -4.96
N ARG A 19 -1.74 -15.31 -3.89
CA ARG A 19 -1.65 -13.87 -3.81
C ARG A 19 -0.20 -13.67 -4.16
N SER A 20 0.05 -13.20 -5.37
CA SER A 20 1.37 -12.83 -5.80
C SER A 20 1.97 -12.13 -4.59
N LEU A 21 3.13 -12.58 -4.11
CA LEU A 21 3.90 -11.88 -3.08
C LEU A 21 4.39 -10.54 -3.68
N THR A 22 3.48 -9.77 -4.29
CA THR A 22 3.62 -8.35 -4.57
C THR A 22 4.19 -7.78 -3.30
N ALA A 23 5.45 -7.36 -3.37
CA ALA A 23 6.27 -7.00 -2.23
C ALA A 23 5.40 -6.23 -1.24
N LEU A 24 5.24 -6.77 -0.03
CA LEU A 24 4.42 -6.10 0.98
C LEU A 24 5.02 -4.73 1.20
N HIS A 25 4.29 -3.71 0.75
CA HIS A 25 4.73 -2.34 0.92
C HIS A 25 4.76 -2.03 2.41
N ARG A 26 5.79 -1.33 2.84
CA ARG A 26 6.02 -0.97 4.23
C ARG A 26 5.97 0.55 4.37
N LEU A 27 5.10 1.02 5.26
CA LEU A 27 5.07 2.41 5.68
C LEU A 27 6.12 2.60 6.77
N GLN A 28 7.11 3.44 6.51
CA GLN A 28 8.20 3.78 7.43
C GLN A 28 8.13 5.23 7.87
N LYS A 29 8.81 5.57 8.96
CA LYS A 29 8.95 6.95 9.46
C LYS A 29 10.32 7.49 9.09
N TYR A 30 10.41 8.76 8.74
CA TYR A 30 11.68 9.45 8.60
C TYR A 30 12.38 9.58 9.97
N GLU A 31 13.70 9.48 9.97
CA GLU A 31 14.52 9.71 11.16
C GLU A 31 14.58 11.20 11.50
N GLY A 32 14.50 11.52 12.79
CA GLY A 32 14.56 12.87 13.32
C GLY A 32 13.20 13.45 13.75
N THR A 33 13.22 14.73 14.16
CA THR A 33 12.03 15.37 14.73
C THR A 33 10.97 15.67 13.68
N ALA A 34 9.69 15.57 14.06
CA ALA A 34 8.58 15.85 13.15
C ALA A 34 8.62 17.26 12.55
N ARG A 35 9.19 18.24 13.27
CA ARG A 35 9.36 19.62 12.77
C ARG A 35 10.19 19.66 11.48
N ASN A 36 11.26 18.86 11.43
CA ASN A 36 12.23 18.87 10.34
C ASN A 36 11.89 17.83 9.26
N THR A 37 11.21 16.75 9.62
CA THR A 37 10.98 15.62 8.70
C THR A 37 9.62 15.62 8.03
N ARG A 38 8.61 16.35 8.56
CA ARG A 38 7.25 16.32 8.01
C ARG A 38 7.18 16.90 6.60
N LYS A 39 6.76 16.07 5.66
CA LYS A 39 6.52 16.41 4.26
C LYS A 39 5.03 16.29 3.93
N LYS A 40 4.59 16.86 2.81
CA LYS A 40 3.19 16.75 2.37
C LYS A 40 2.94 15.33 1.86
N CYS A 41 1.82 14.73 2.23
CA CYS A 41 1.37 13.49 1.63
C CYS A 41 1.13 13.72 0.13
N SER A 42 1.84 12.97 -0.69
CA SER A 42 1.80 13.06 -2.15
C SER A 42 0.40 12.80 -2.71
N SER A 43 -0.28 11.75 -2.25
CA SER A 43 -1.66 11.44 -2.67
C SER A 43 -2.66 12.51 -2.25
N CYS A 44 -2.61 12.99 -0.99
CA CYS A 44 -3.48 14.10 -0.55
C CYS A 44 -3.22 15.37 -1.37
N TYR A 45 -1.95 15.70 -1.63
CA TYR A 45 -1.60 16.87 -2.43
C TYR A 45 -2.18 16.78 -3.84
N LYS A 46 -1.99 15.66 -4.53
CA LYS A 46 -2.52 15.45 -5.88
C LYS A 46 -4.05 15.54 -5.91
N LYS A 47 -4.73 14.92 -4.95
CA LYS A 47 -6.21 14.94 -4.84
C LYS A 47 -6.75 16.37 -4.67
N ILE A 48 -6.22 17.11 -3.70
CA ILE A 48 -6.65 18.50 -3.47
C ILE A 48 -6.25 19.40 -4.64
N GLN A 49 -5.11 19.13 -5.28
CA GLN A 49 -4.66 19.88 -6.45
C GLN A 49 -5.64 19.72 -7.62
N SER A 50 -6.14 18.51 -7.87
CA SER A 50 -7.15 18.28 -8.91
C SER A 50 -8.51 18.87 -8.56
N GLU A 51 -8.89 18.89 -7.27
CA GLU A 51 -10.22 19.35 -6.83
C GLU A 51 -10.30 20.87 -6.63
N SER A 52 -9.24 21.51 -6.14
CA SER A 52 -9.26 22.90 -5.65
C SER A 52 -8.02 23.71 -6.05
N GLY A 53 -7.12 23.12 -6.83
CA GLY A 53 -5.94 23.79 -7.35
C GLY A 53 -4.71 23.77 -6.45
N VAL A 54 -3.59 24.26 -6.99
CA VAL A 54 -2.25 24.17 -6.40
C VAL A 54 -2.14 24.90 -5.07
N LYS A 55 -2.75 26.08 -4.95
CA LYS A 55 -2.68 26.91 -3.73
C LYS A 55 -3.33 26.17 -2.55
N GLU A 56 -4.52 25.62 -2.79
CA GLU A 56 -5.26 24.84 -1.79
C GLU A 56 -4.51 23.56 -1.41
N ALA A 57 -3.97 22.84 -2.38
CA ALA A 57 -3.17 21.65 -2.13
C ALA A 57 -1.94 21.96 -1.25
N ARG A 58 -1.28 23.12 -1.48
CA ARG A 58 -0.13 23.52 -0.67
C ARG A 58 -0.50 23.76 0.79
N ASN A 59 -1.70 24.27 1.07
CA ASN A 59 -2.13 24.64 2.42
C ASN A 59 -2.81 23.49 3.16
N LYS A 60 -3.63 22.70 2.46
CA LYS A 60 -4.53 21.69 3.04
C LYS A 60 -3.99 20.26 3.00
N ALA A 61 -3.00 19.95 2.14
CA ALA A 61 -2.46 18.59 2.08
C ALA A 61 -1.84 18.20 3.43
N LYS A 62 -2.26 17.04 3.94
CA LYS A 62 -1.79 16.48 5.22
C LYS A 62 -0.25 16.42 5.22
N ARG A 63 0.35 16.90 6.31
CA ARG A 63 1.80 16.79 6.54
C ARG A 63 2.08 15.59 7.44
N VAL A 64 2.97 14.71 6.99
CA VAL A 64 3.29 13.46 7.67
C VAL A 64 4.79 13.20 7.64
N CYS A 65 5.26 12.41 8.60
CA CYS A 65 6.66 11.98 8.70
C CYS A 65 6.88 10.58 8.15
N THR A 66 5.94 10.08 7.33
CA THR A 66 5.92 8.69 6.86
C THR A 66 6.06 8.61 5.34
N PHE A 67 6.69 7.53 4.87
CA PHE A 67 6.90 7.24 3.47
C PHE A 67 6.80 5.75 3.20
N CYS A 68 6.49 5.37 1.95
CA CYS A 68 6.58 3.98 1.54
C CYS A 68 7.99 3.66 1.07
N GLU A 69 8.63 2.67 1.67
CA GLU A 69 10.01 2.28 1.35
C GLU A 69 10.10 1.47 0.05
N ASN A 70 9.05 0.75 -0.31
CA ASN A 70 9.04 -0.16 -1.46
C ASN A 70 8.60 0.51 -2.77
N CYS A 71 8.08 1.72 -2.72
CA CYS A 71 7.71 2.46 -3.92
C CYS A 71 8.91 3.20 -4.52
N PRO A 72 9.02 3.26 -5.85
CA PRO A 72 10.03 4.08 -6.50
C PRO A 72 9.88 5.55 -6.06
N GLY A 73 11.00 6.16 -5.68
CA GLY A 73 11.04 7.54 -5.19
C GLY A 73 10.55 7.73 -3.75
N MET A 74 10.29 6.64 -3.00
CA MET A 74 9.94 6.67 -1.58
C MET A 74 8.89 7.73 -1.23
N PRO A 75 7.69 7.66 -1.83
CA PRO A 75 6.69 8.71 -1.74
C PRO A 75 6.28 8.92 -0.29
N THR A 76 6.21 10.19 0.12
CA THR A 76 5.63 10.57 1.41
C THR A 76 4.13 10.35 1.37
N MET A 77 3.59 9.60 2.33
CA MET A 77 2.16 9.30 2.38
C MET A 77 1.65 9.08 3.79
N CYS A 78 0.41 9.52 4.03
CA CYS A 78 -0.29 9.30 5.29
C CYS A 78 -0.87 7.89 5.36
N LEU A 79 -1.16 7.39 6.56
CA LEU A 79 -1.69 6.04 6.75
C LEU A 79 -2.97 5.75 5.92
N PRO A 80 -3.98 6.65 5.84
CA PRO A 80 -5.14 6.43 4.99
C PRO A 80 -4.77 6.24 3.52
N CYS A 81 -3.97 7.14 2.96
CA CYS A 81 -3.52 7.03 1.58
C CYS A 81 -2.62 5.82 1.35
N PHE A 82 -1.88 5.38 2.36
CA PHE A 82 -1.09 4.16 2.27
C PHE A 82 -2.02 2.94 2.11
N ASN A 83 -3.03 2.80 2.96
CA ASN A 83 -4.00 1.69 2.92
C ASN A 83 -4.87 1.69 1.65
N GLU A 84 -5.16 2.86 1.10
CA GLU A 84 -5.89 2.99 -0.17
C GLU A 84 -5.05 2.52 -1.37
N ASN A 85 -3.76 2.86 -1.39
CA ASN A 85 -2.87 2.63 -2.52
C ASN A 85 -2.05 1.33 -2.44
N HIS A 86 -1.95 0.69 -1.26
CA HIS A 86 -1.18 -0.53 -1.03
C HIS A 86 -2.03 -1.55 -0.25
N LYS A 87 -2.38 -2.68 -0.89
CA LYS A 87 -3.26 -3.75 -0.36
C LYS A 87 -2.56 -5.10 -0.28
#